data_AF-A0A484MEC7-F1
#
_entry.id   AF-A0A484MEC7-F1
#
_cell.length_a   1.000
_cell.length_b   1.000
_cell.length_c   1.000
_cell.angle_alpha   90.00
_cell.angle_beta   90.00
_cell.angle_gamma   90.00
#
_symmetry.space_group_name_H-M   'P 1'
#
loop_
_entity.id
_entity.type
_entity.pdbx_description
1 polymer ?
#
loop_
_entity_poly.entity_id
_entity_poly.type
_entity_poly.pdbx_seq_one_letter_code
_entity_poly.pdbx_strand_id
1 'polypeptide(L)'
;MEALKSQLRILLLCLLTFSGLFVSNTLSEGVTPKEAKELRDEVREMFYHAFNGYMEHAFPRDELKPLSCEGEDTLGGYALTMIDSLDTLALLGDQERFTTSVEWIEQDCFSF
;
A
#
# COMPACT_ATOMS: atom_id res chain seq x y z
N MET A 1 -9.13 -30.96 -55.88
CA MET A 1 -9.90 -30.93 -54.61
C MET A 1 -9.02 -31.12 -53.39
N GLU A 2 -8.08 -32.08 -53.39
CA GLU A 2 -7.15 -32.30 -52.26
C GLU A 2 -6.14 -31.16 -52.02
N ALA A 3 -5.59 -30.56 -53.08
CA ALA A 3 -4.68 -29.42 -52.96
C ALA A 3 -5.35 -28.19 -52.30
N LEU A 4 -6.63 -27.94 -52.58
CA LEU A 4 -7.39 -26.83 -52.00
C LEU A 4 -7.63 -27.02 -50.49
N LYS A 5 -7.90 -28.27 -50.05
CA LYS A 5 -8.01 -28.61 -48.62
C LYS A 5 -6.69 -28.44 -47.89
N SER A 6 -5.57 -28.79 -48.53
CA SER A 6 -4.23 -28.62 -47.97
C SER A 6 -3.89 -27.14 -47.78
N GLN A 7 -4.16 -26.30 -48.77
CA GLN A 7 -3.93 -24.85 -48.68
C GLN A 7 -4.82 -24.20 -47.61
N LEU A 8 -6.07 -24.63 -47.48
CA LEU A 8 -6.98 -24.14 -46.45
C LEU A 8 -6.50 -24.51 -45.04
N ARG A 9 -5.94 -25.71 -44.84
CA ARG A 9 -5.37 -26.14 -43.55
C ARG A 9 -4.14 -25.33 -43.17
N ILE A 10 -3.26 -25.05 -44.13
CA ILE A 10 -2.07 -24.22 -43.90
C ILE A 10 -2.48 -22.80 -43.51
N LEU A 11 -3.47 -22.22 -44.22
CA LEU A 11 -3.99 -20.90 -43.89
C LEU A 11 -4.61 -20.85 -42.48
N LEU A 12 -5.37 -21.87 -42.10
CA LEU A 12 -5.97 -21.99 -40.76
C LEU A 12 -4.90 -22.10 -39.66
N LEU A 13 -3.84 -22.89 -39.90
CA LEU A 13 -2.71 -23.00 -38.98
C LEU A 13 -1.98 -21.66 -38.83
N CYS A 14 -1.74 -20.94 -39.93
CA CYS A 14 -1.13 -19.61 -39.88
C CYS A 14 -1.99 -18.58 -39.13
N LEU A 15 -3.32 -18.63 -39.28
CA LEU A 15 -4.23 -17.74 -38.56
C LEU A 15 -4.27 -18.04 -37.04
N LEU A 16 -4.22 -19.32 -36.66
CA LEU A 16 -4.18 -19.73 -35.26
C LEU A 16 -2.86 -19.36 -34.57
N THR A 17 -1.72 -19.48 -35.27
CA THR A 17 -0.43 -19.08 -34.71
C THR A 17 -0.27 -17.56 -34.66
N PHE A 18 -0.76 -16.83 -35.67
CA PHE A 18 -0.73 -15.37 -35.70
C PHE A 18 -1.60 -14.74 -34.61
N SER A 19 -2.80 -15.30 -34.39
CA SER A 19 -3.66 -14.88 -33.27
C SER A 19 -3.04 -15.21 -31.90
N GLY A 20 -2.43 -16.40 -31.75
CA GLY A 20 -1.72 -16.77 -30.52
C GLY A 20 -0.55 -15.83 -30.18
N LEU A 21 0.26 -15.45 -31.17
CA LEU A 21 1.36 -14.47 -30.98
C LEU A 21 0.83 -13.07 -30.64
N PHE A 22 -0.30 -12.66 -31.23
CA PHE A 22 -0.88 -11.34 -30.98
C PHE A 22 -1.50 -11.22 -29.58
N VAL A 23 -2.13 -12.29 -29.07
CA VAL A 23 -2.74 -12.32 -27.74
C VAL A 23 -1.69 -12.16 -26.63
N SER A 24 -0.52 -12.81 -26.74
CA SER A 24 0.54 -12.70 -25.74
C SER A 24 1.08 -11.29 -25.54
N ASN A 25 1.02 -10.43 -26.56
CA ASN A 25 1.52 -9.04 -26.48
C ASN A 25 0.53 -8.07 -25.80
N THR A 26 -0.65 -8.53 -25.38
CA THR A 26 -1.72 -7.68 -24.84
C THR A 26 -2.08 -7.95 -23.38
N LEU A 27 -1.48 -8.96 -22.74
CA LEU A 27 -1.66 -9.21 -21.32
C LEU A 27 -0.67 -8.35 -20.53
N SER A 28 -1.18 -7.37 -19.79
CA SER A 28 -0.41 -6.67 -18.75
C SER A 28 0.16 -7.73 -17.80
N GLU A 29 1.46 -7.69 -17.58
CA GLU A 29 2.09 -8.47 -16.51
C GLU A 29 1.50 -7.96 -15.18
N GLY A 30 0.75 -8.82 -14.49
CA GLY A 30 0.18 -8.50 -13.19
C GLY A 30 1.22 -8.62 -12.08
N VAL A 31 0.97 -7.98 -10.94
CA VAL A 31 1.85 -8.09 -9.77
C VAL A 31 1.97 -9.56 -9.36
N THR A 32 3.18 -10.08 -9.36
CA THR A 32 3.44 -11.45 -8.92
C THR A 32 3.27 -11.56 -7.40
N PRO A 33 3.01 -12.76 -6.85
CA PRO A 33 2.94 -12.93 -5.39
C PRO A 33 4.22 -12.52 -4.66
N LYS A 34 5.37 -12.62 -5.33
CA LYS A 34 6.66 -12.19 -4.78
C LYS A 34 6.73 -10.66 -4.70
N GLU A 35 6.44 -9.97 -5.80
CA GLU A 35 6.42 -8.50 -5.83
C GLU A 35 5.37 -7.94 -4.85
N ALA A 36 4.19 -8.56 -4.76
CA ALA A 36 3.17 -8.16 -3.79
C ALA A 36 3.67 -8.27 -2.33
N LYS A 37 4.49 -9.28 -2.04
CA LYS A 37 5.12 -9.42 -0.72
C LYS A 37 6.16 -8.33 -0.49
N GLU A 38 7.04 -8.08 -1.47
CA GLU A 38 8.08 -7.05 -1.39
C GLU A 38 7.47 -5.66 -1.18
N LEU A 39 6.44 -5.30 -1.95
CA LEU A 39 5.70 -4.05 -1.81
C LEU A 39 5.01 -3.93 -0.45
N ARG A 40 4.42 -5.03 0.07
CA ARG A 40 3.79 -5.02 1.40
C ARG A 40 4.81 -4.79 2.51
N ASP A 41 6.00 -5.37 2.38
CA ASP A 41 7.10 -5.15 3.34
C ASP A 41 7.65 -3.72 3.22
N GLU A 42 7.74 -3.15 2.00
CA GLU A 42 8.10 -1.74 1.77
C GLU A 42 7.10 -0.76 2.39
N VAL A 43 5.79 -0.97 2.20
CA VAL A 43 4.73 -0.13 2.81
C VAL A 43 4.81 -0.18 4.34
N ARG A 44 5.12 -1.34 4.92
CA ARG A 44 5.31 -1.48 6.36
C ARG A 44 6.45 -0.58 6.85
N GLU A 45 7.59 -0.58 6.17
CA GLU A 45 8.73 0.29 6.52
C GLU A 45 8.40 1.78 6.35
N MET A 46 7.67 2.14 5.30
CA MET A 46 7.20 3.52 5.08
C MET A 46 6.28 4.00 6.20
N PHE A 47 5.36 3.14 6.67
CA PHE A 47 4.50 3.47 7.80
C PHE A 47 5.32 3.78 9.05
N TYR A 48 6.28 2.92 9.42
CA TYR A 48 7.09 3.17 10.61
C TYR A 48 8.02 4.37 10.45
N HIS A 49 8.51 4.65 9.25
CA HIS A 49 9.24 5.89 8.98
C HIS A 49 8.39 7.12 9.28
N ALA A 50 7.17 7.18 8.75
CA ALA A 50 6.25 8.30 8.97
C ALA A 50 5.79 8.40 10.42
N PHE A 51 5.37 7.28 11.01
CA PHE A 51 4.90 7.22 12.39
C PHE A 51 5.99 7.61 13.40
N ASN A 52 7.21 7.10 13.23
CA ASN A 52 8.34 7.51 14.09
C ASN A 52 8.65 8.99 13.95
N GLY A 53 8.66 9.52 12.72
CA GLY A 53 8.88 10.95 12.49
C GLY A 53 7.80 11.80 13.15
N TYR A 54 6.54 11.38 13.10
CA TYR A 54 5.45 12.05 13.80
C TYR A 54 5.66 12.02 15.33
N MET A 55 5.96 10.84 15.89
CA MET A 55 6.19 10.69 17.34
C MET A 55 7.39 11.53 17.83
N GLU A 56 8.41 11.72 17.00
CA GLU A 56 9.60 12.50 17.35
C GLU A 56 9.41 14.01 17.21
N HIS A 57 8.71 14.47 16.17
CA HIS A 57 8.72 15.88 15.77
C HIS A 57 7.38 16.61 15.94
N ALA A 58 6.27 15.89 16.06
CA ALA A 58 4.94 16.50 16.05
C ALA A 58 4.08 16.12 17.24
N PHE A 59 4.18 14.89 17.77
CA PHE A 59 3.38 14.45 18.91
C PHE A 59 3.55 15.38 20.12
N PRO A 60 2.46 15.82 20.80
CA PRO A 60 1.07 15.38 20.67
C PRO A 60 0.20 16.24 19.72
N ARG A 61 0.80 17.03 18.84
CA ARG A 61 0.03 17.84 17.87
C ARG A 61 -0.70 16.96 16.86
N ASP A 62 -1.66 17.56 16.16
CA ASP A 62 -2.50 16.84 15.21
C ASP A 62 -1.70 16.20 14.08
N GLU A 63 -0.80 16.96 13.43
CA GLU A 63 -0.11 16.53 12.20
C GLU A 63 1.36 16.95 12.18
N LEU A 64 2.17 16.21 11.43
CA LEU A 64 3.58 16.53 11.16
C LEU A 64 3.71 17.31 9.85
N LYS A 65 4.51 18.38 9.86
CA LYS A 65 5.08 19.03 8.66
C LYS A 65 6.43 18.40 8.33
N PRO A 66 6.52 17.46 7.38
CA PRO A 66 7.72 16.65 7.20
C PRO A 66 8.92 17.43 6.66
N LEU A 67 8.70 18.57 5.99
CA LEU A 67 9.80 19.38 5.45
C LEU A 67 10.44 20.30 6.49
N SER A 68 9.68 20.74 7.50
CA SER A 68 10.18 21.60 8.58
C SER A 68 10.46 20.84 9.88
N CYS A 69 10.02 19.57 9.98
CA CYS A 69 10.05 18.78 11.22
C CYS A 69 9.36 19.51 12.38
N GLU A 70 8.23 20.15 12.10
CA GLU A 70 7.40 20.83 13.09
C GLU A 70 6.00 20.19 13.10
N GLY A 71 5.37 20.11 14.27
CA GLY A 71 3.96 19.74 14.33
C GLY A 71 3.02 20.93 14.14
N GLU A 72 1.79 20.67 13.70
CA GLU A 72 0.70 21.66 13.70
C GLU A 72 -0.62 21.07 14.21
N ASP A 73 -1.47 21.94 14.75
CA ASP A 73 -2.80 21.60 15.25
C ASP A 73 -3.84 22.10 14.25
N THR A 74 -4.31 21.22 13.36
CA THR A 74 -5.25 21.56 12.30
C THR A 74 -6.71 21.45 12.73
N LEU A 75 -7.02 20.58 13.71
CA LEU A 75 -8.39 20.26 14.11
C LEU A 75 -8.59 20.26 15.62
N GLY A 76 -7.74 20.97 16.37
CA GLY A 76 -7.97 21.28 17.78
C GLY A 76 -7.00 20.63 18.77
N GLY A 77 -5.94 19.97 18.29
CA GLY A 77 -4.90 19.40 19.15
C GLY A 77 -5.32 18.11 19.84
N TYR A 78 -6.02 17.24 19.12
CA TYR A 78 -6.46 15.93 19.58
C TYR A 78 -5.45 14.80 19.27
N ALA A 79 -4.25 15.14 18.81
CA ALA A 79 -3.26 14.17 18.32
C ALA A 79 -3.81 13.30 17.17
N LEU A 80 -4.45 13.94 16.19
CA LEU A 80 -5.16 13.24 15.11
C LEU A 80 -4.37 12.13 14.42
N THR A 81 -3.12 12.40 14.02
CA THR A 81 -2.29 11.41 13.33
C THR A 81 -2.08 10.16 14.20
N MET A 82 -1.94 10.34 15.52
CA MET A 82 -1.80 9.22 16.45
C MET A 82 -3.09 8.39 16.49
N ILE A 83 -4.25 9.04 16.67
CA ILE A 83 -5.56 8.35 16.71
C ILE A 83 -5.81 7.58 15.41
N ASP A 84 -5.57 8.21 14.26
CA ASP A 84 -5.75 7.61 12.94
C ASP A 84 -4.79 6.43 12.70
N SER A 85 -3.59 6.46 13.30
CA SER A 85 -2.60 5.38 13.16
C SER A 85 -2.91 4.11 13.97
N LEU A 86 -3.87 4.14 14.91
CA LEU A 86 -4.16 3.01 15.79
C LEU A 86 -4.60 1.75 15.06
N ASP A 87 -5.50 1.88 14.09
CA ASP A 87 -6.02 0.73 13.34
C ASP A 87 -4.91 0.06 12.50
N THR A 88 -3.98 0.87 12.01
CA THR A 88 -2.85 0.44 11.22
C THR A 88 -1.80 -0.25 12.09
N LEU A 89 -1.53 0.25 13.30
CA LEU A 89 -0.71 -0.47 14.29
C LEU A 89 -1.29 -1.84 14.61
N ALA A 90 -2.61 -1.92 14.82
CA ALA A 90 -3.30 -3.20 15.04
C ALA A 90 -3.19 -4.14 13.83
N LEU A 91 -3.36 -3.61 12.61
CA LEU A 91 -3.24 -4.37 11.36
C LEU A 91 -1.81 -4.90 11.12
N LEU A 92 -0.80 -4.11 11.48
CA LEU A 92 0.62 -4.50 11.39
C LEU A 92 1.07 -5.44 12.52
N GLY A 93 0.22 -5.63 13.54
CA GLY A 93 0.46 -6.49 14.69
C GLY A 93 1.39 -5.89 15.74
N ASP A 94 1.59 -4.57 15.74
CA ASP A 94 2.43 -3.87 16.72
C ASP A 94 1.65 -3.55 18.00
N GLN A 95 1.53 -4.59 18.83
CA GLN A 95 0.74 -4.54 20.07
C GLN A 95 1.32 -3.57 21.10
N GLU A 96 2.64 -3.43 21.15
CA GLU A 96 3.32 -2.58 22.14
C GLU A 96 2.99 -1.11 21.90
N ARG A 97 3.18 -0.64 20.67
CA ARG A 97 2.86 0.74 20.30
C ARG A 97 1.37 1.01 20.34
N PHE A 98 0.55 0.07 19.88
CA PHE A 98 -0.91 0.18 19.97
C PHE A 98 -1.36 0.39 21.44
N THR A 99 -0.85 -0.45 22.35
CA THR A 99 -1.22 -0.36 23.78
C THR A 99 -0.77 0.98 24.36
N THR A 100 0.46 1.40 24.09
CA THR A 100 1.02 2.66 24.58
C THR A 100 0.21 3.86 24.08
N SER A 101 -0.17 3.85 22.80
CA SER A 101 -1.01 4.89 22.20
C SER A 101 -2.40 4.95 22.82
N VAL A 102 -3.05 3.81 23.08
CA VAL A 102 -4.37 3.76 23.73
C VAL A 102 -4.31 4.24 25.18
N GLU A 103 -3.29 3.82 25.94
CA GLU A 103 -3.08 4.28 27.32
C GLU A 103 -2.91 5.80 27.39
N TRP A 104 -2.18 6.38 26.42
CA TRP A 104 -2.04 7.84 26.32
C TRP A 104 -3.37 8.53 26.02
N ILE A 105 -4.18 8.01 25.10
CA ILE A 105 -5.50 8.58 24.78
C ILE A 105 -6.41 8.60 26.00
N GLU A 106 -6.41 7.51 26.78
CA GLU A 106 -7.23 7.37 27.98
C GLU A 106 -6.90 8.46 29.02
N GLN A 107 -5.62 8.83 29.14
CA GLN A 107 -5.14 9.80 30.13
C GLN A 107 -5.27 11.25 29.66
N ASP A 108 -4.87 11.53 28.42
CA ASP A 108 -4.56 12.90 27.98
C ASP A 108 -5.54 13.45 26.93
N CYS A 109 -6.17 12.61 26.11
CA CYS A 109 -7.03 13.10 25.02
C CYS A 109 -8.38 13.67 25.51
N PHE A 110 -8.85 13.23 26.68
CA PHE A 110 -10.17 13.61 27.22
C PHE A 110 -10.11 14.52 28.45
N SER A 111 -8.93 15.00 28.86
CA SER A 111 -8.74 15.83 30.05
C SER A 111 -9.10 17.32 29.87
N PHE A 112 -10.06 17.64 28.98
CA PHE A 112 -10.57 19.00 28.73
C PHE A 112 -11.77 19.36 29.61
#